data_AF-A0A4P5ZEB7-F1
#
_entry.id   AF-A0A4P5ZEB7-F1
#
_cell.length_a   1.000
_cell.length_b   1.000
_cell.length_c   1.000
_cell.angle_alpha   90.00
_cell.angle_beta   90.00
_cell.angle_gamma   90.00
#
_symmetry.space_group_name_H-M   'P 1'
#
loop_
_entity.id
_entity.type
_entity.pdbx_description
1 polymer ?
#
loop_
_entity_poly.entity_id
_entity_poly.type
_entity_poly.pdbx_seq_one_letter_code
_entity_poly.pdbx_strand_id
1 'polypeptide(L)'
;MRIPSIVAMKDTVEDVIEDGVTGLIVPERDPVALAAAIQRLADDPALRGRMGATAQERYLRQFDPRRAAAAVLGIYQRVLRDRSRRAVA
;
A
#
# COMPACT_ATOMS: atom_id res chain seq x y z
N MET A 1 -8.59 7.25 -4.75
CA MET A 1 -8.82 6.55 -6.04
C MET A 1 -9.17 5.10 -5.73
N ARG A 2 -10.18 4.51 -6.39
CA ARG A 2 -10.62 3.11 -6.19
C ARG A 2 -10.27 2.26 -7.41
N ILE A 3 -8.99 2.16 -7.72
CA ILE A 3 -8.51 1.41 -8.88
C ILE A 3 -7.51 0.38 -8.37
N PRO A 4 -7.69 -0.92 -8.70
CA PRO A 4 -6.68 -1.92 -8.39
C PRO A 4 -5.42 -1.69 -9.23
N SER A 5 -4.27 -2.06 -8.70
CA SER A 5 -2.97 -2.06 -9.39
C SER A 5 -2.62 -3.46 -9.90
N ILE A 6 -1.89 -3.50 -11.01
CA ILE A 6 -1.15 -4.69 -11.45
C ILE A 6 0.32 -4.38 -11.27
N VAL A 7 1.06 -5.25 -10.60
CA VAL A 7 2.48 -5.06 -10.34
C VAL A 7 3.28 -6.26 -10.79
N ALA A 8 4.39 -6.00 -11.46
CA ALA A 8 5.38 -7.00 -11.83
C ALA A 8 6.48 -7.00 -10.76
N MET A 9 6.83 -8.19 -10.26
CA MET A 9 7.69 -8.50 -9.10
C MET A 9 6.87 -9.04 -7.93
N LYS A 10 7.34 -10.08 -7.24
CA LYS A 10 6.62 -10.76 -6.15
C LYS A 10 7.14 -10.37 -4.77
N ASP A 11 8.46 -10.36 -4.58
CA ASP A 11 9.05 -10.43 -3.24
C ASP A 11 8.93 -9.16 -2.40
N THR A 12 8.87 -7.98 -3.02
CA THR A 12 8.85 -6.68 -2.30
C THR A 12 7.48 -6.04 -2.21
N VAL A 13 6.49 -6.60 -2.91
CA VAL A 13 5.19 -5.94 -3.11
C VAL A 13 4.07 -6.62 -2.36
N GLU A 14 4.23 -7.86 -1.87
CA GLU A 14 3.22 -8.53 -1.04
C GLU A 14 2.89 -7.76 0.25
N ASP A 15 3.85 -7.00 0.79
CA ASP A 15 3.63 -6.13 1.95
C ASP A 15 2.62 -4.99 1.66
N VAL A 16 2.56 -4.55 0.40
CA VAL A 16 1.72 -3.42 -0.03
C VAL A 16 0.46 -3.90 -0.76
N ILE A 17 0.59 -4.93 -1.59
CA ILE A 17 -0.43 -5.52 -2.45
C ILE A 17 -0.62 -6.99 -2.07
N GLU A 18 -1.82 -7.32 -1.62
CA GLU A 18 -2.25 -8.70 -1.47
C GLU A 18 -2.82 -9.19 -2.80
N ASP A 19 -2.16 -10.19 -3.40
CA ASP A 19 -2.53 -10.74 -4.71
C ASP A 19 -3.95 -11.32 -4.71
N GLY A 20 -4.74 -10.95 -5.71
CA GLY A 20 -6.15 -11.34 -5.81
C GLY A 20 -7.10 -10.57 -4.89
N VAL A 21 -6.59 -9.74 -3.97
CA VAL A 21 -7.41 -9.03 -2.96
C VAL A 21 -7.39 -7.52 -3.17
N THR A 22 -6.21 -6.89 -3.17
CA THR A 22 -6.05 -5.44 -3.38
C THR A 22 -5.50 -5.10 -4.76
N GLY A 23 -5.05 -6.10 -5.50
CA GLY A 23 -4.49 -5.96 -6.84
C GLY A 23 -4.14 -7.32 -7.41
N LEU A 24 -3.33 -7.32 -8.47
CA LEU A 24 -2.79 -8.54 -9.07
C LEU A 24 -1.27 -8.44 -9.14
N ILE A 25 -0.58 -9.54 -8.85
CA ILE A 25 0.86 -9.67 -9.00
C ILE A 25 1.14 -10.56 -10.22
N VAL A 26 2.03 -10.12 -11.10
CA VAL A 26 2.46 -10.88 -12.28
C VAL A 26 3.98 -11.10 -12.27
N PRO A 27 4.50 -12.13 -12.96
CA PRO A 27 5.94 -12.30 -13.14
C PRO A 27 6.58 -11.10 -13.85
N GLU A 28 7.83 -10.82 -13.50
CA GLU A 28 8.60 -9.82 -14.23
C GLU A 28 8.85 -10.25 -15.67
N ARG A 29 8.85 -9.28 -16.60
CA ARG A 29 9.17 -9.48 -18.01
C ARG A 29 8.27 -10.52 -18.71
N ASP A 30 7.07 -10.74 -18.18
CA ASP A 30 6.06 -11.60 -18.78
C ASP A 30 4.89 -10.76 -19.34
N PRO A 31 4.95 -10.37 -20.64
CA PRO A 31 3.89 -9.60 -21.25
C PRO A 31 2.58 -10.39 -21.41
N VAL A 32 2.64 -11.73 -21.45
CA VAL A 32 1.45 -12.58 -21.58
C VAL A 32 0.69 -12.59 -20.26
N ALA A 33 1.39 -12.76 -19.14
CA ALA A 33 0.79 -12.66 -17.81
C ALA A 33 0.20 -11.27 -17.53
N LEU A 34 0.91 -10.21 -17.92
CA LEU A 34 0.42 -8.84 -17.79
C LEU A 34 -0.86 -8.61 -18.61
N ALA A 35 -0.88 -9.05 -19.88
CA ALA A 35 -2.06 -8.94 -20.74
C ALA A 35 -3.26 -9.70 -20.16
N ALA A 36 -3.05 -10.92 -19.66
CA ALA A 36 -4.09 -11.71 -19.02
C ALA A 36 -4.64 -11.03 -17.75
N ALA A 37 -3.79 -10.41 -16.93
CA ALA A 37 -4.21 -9.67 -15.75
C ALA A 37 -5.03 -8.42 -16.10
N ILE A 38 -4.61 -7.67 -17.11
CA ILE A 38 -5.35 -6.51 -17.63
C ILE A 38 -6.71 -6.96 -18.13
N GLN A 39 -6.75 -8.00 -18.96
CA GLN A 39 -7.99 -8.51 -19.55
C GLN A 39 -8.96 -9.03 -18.47
N ARG A 40 -8.47 -9.76 -17.47
CA ARG A 40 -9.29 -10.19 -16.32
C ARG A 40 -9.99 -9.03 -15.60
N LEU A 41 -9.28 -7.91 -15.39
CA LEU A 41 -9.87 -6.72 -14.76
C LEU A 41 -10.76 -5.91 -15.70
N ALA A 42 -10.53 -6.00 -17.00
CA ALA A 42 -11.39 -5.38 -18.02
C ALA A 42 -12.74 -6.11 -18.11
N ASP A 43 -12.69 -7.44 -18.16
CA ASP A 43 -13.82 -8.34 -18.38
C ASP A 43 -14.70 -8.53 -17.13
N ASP A 44 -14.16 -8.33 -15.92
CA ASP A 44 -14.91 -8.39 -14.66
C ASP A 44 -14.89 -7.03 -13.90
N PRO A 45 -15.83 -6.12 -14.23
CA PRO A 45 -15.98 -4.84 -13.52
C PRO A 45 -16.29 -5.00 -12.03
N ALA A 46 -16.93 -6.09 -11.61
CA ALA A 46 -17.27 -6.33 -10.22
C ALA A 46 -16.02 -6.69 -9.41
N LEU A 47 -15.17 -7.56 -9.94
CA LEU A 47 -13.85 -7.86 -9.38
C LEU A 47 -13.00 -6.59 -9.29
N ARG A 48 -12.91 -5.82 -10.39
CA ARG A 48 -12.17 -4.55 -10.42
C ARG A 48 -12.67 -3.58 -9.34
N GLY A 49 -13.99 -3.45 -9.19
CA GLY A 49 -14.61 -2.60 -8.19
C GLY A 49 -14.35 -3.06 -6.75
N ARG A 50 -14.42 -4.37 -6.49
CA ARG A 50 -14.11 -4.95 -5.18
C ARG A 50 -12.64 -4.73 -4.81
N MET A 51 -11.71 -5.11 -5.68
CA MET A 51 -10.27 -4.95 -5.42
C MET A 51 -9.90 -3.49 -5.19
N GLY A 52 -10.41 -2.58 -6.02
CA GLY A 52 -10.16 -1.14 -5.86
C GLY A 52 -10.72 -0.56 -4.55
N ALA A 53 -11.84 -1.11 -4.04
CA ALA A 53 -12.38 -0.74 -2.72
C ALA A 53 -11.46 -1.22 -1.60
N THR A 54 -11.12 -2.51 -1.62
CA THR A 54 -10.27 -3.14 -0.60
C THR A 54 -8.89 -2.48 -0.55
N ALA A 55 -8.31 -2.16 -1.72
CA ALA A 55 -7.05 -1.43 -1.81
C ALA A 55 -7.12 -0.05 -1.14
N GLN A 56 -8.21 0.70 -1.38
CA GLN A 56 -8.40 2.01 -0.76
C GLN A 56 -8.55 1.90 0.76
N GLU A 57 -9.33 0.93 1.24
CA GLU A 57 -9.52 0.69 2.68
C GLU A 57 -8.20 0.35 3.35
N ARG A 58 -7.38 -0.51 2.74
CA ARG A 58 -6.04 -0.85 3.24
C ARG A 58 -5.14 0.37 3.27
N TYR A 59 -5.13 1.19 2.22
CA TYR A 59 -4.38 2.45 2.17
C TYR A 59 -4.72 3.39 3.33
N LEU A 60 -6.02 3.65 3.55
CA LEU A 60 -6.46 4.54 4.63
C LEU A 60 -6.11 4.01 6.03
N ARG A 61 -6.05 2.69 6.20
CA ARG A 61 -5.72 2.06 7.48
C ARG A 61 -4.22 2.08 7.76
N GLN A 62 -3.40 1.74 6.77
CA GLN A 62 -1.99 1.40 6.97
C GLN A 62 -1.00 2.39 6.34
N PHE A 63 -1.39 3.10 5.28
CA PHE A 63 -0.47 3.89 4.45
C PHE A 63 -0.86 5.36 4.34
N ASP A 64 -1.73 5.86 5.23
CA ASP A 64 -2.10 7.28 5.29
C ASP A 64 -0.86 8.14 5.69
N PRO A 65 -0.37 9.02 4.80
CA PRO A 65 0.81 9.83 5.06
C PRO A 65 0.63 10.79 6.23
N ARG A 66 -0.61 11.22 6.53
CA ARG A 66 -0.89 12.09 7.68
C ARG A 66 -0.70 11.34 9.00
N ARG A 67 -1.15 10.08 9.06
CA ARG A 67 -0.91 9.20 10.23
C ARG A 67 0.57 8.92 10.40
N ALA A 68 1.28 8.61 9.32
CA ALA A 68 2.72 8.38 9.34
C ALA A 68 3.48 9.63 9.84
N ALA A 69 3.17 10.81 9.29
CA ALA A 69 3.81 12.06 9.70
C ALA A 69 3.55 12.39 11.17
N ALA A 70 2.31 12.20 11.67
CA ALA A 70 1.98 12.41 13.06
C ALA A 70 2.75 11.48 14.00
N ALA A 71 2.92 10.21 13.62
CA ALA A 71 3.70 9.24 14.39
C ALA A 71 5.17 9.64 14.48
N VAL A 72 5.79 10.00 13.35
CA VAL A 72 7.20 10.45 13.30
C VAL A 72 7.39 11.74 14.11
N LEU A 73 6.47 12.70 13.97
CA LEU A 73 6.52 13.94 14.74
C LEU A 73 6.42 13.67 16.25
N GLY A 74 5.56 12.75 16.67
CA GLY A 74 5.43 12.33 18.07
C GLY A 74 6.73 11.75 18.63
N ILE A 75 7.50 11.03 17.81
CA ILE A 75 8.83 10.53 18.17
C ILE A 75 9.80 11.70 18.35
N TYR A 76 9.87 12.63 17.41
CA TYR A 76 10.74 13.81 17.54
C TYR A 76 10.42 14.63 18.80
N GLN A 77 9.14 14.85 19.08
CA GLN A 77 8.69 15.55 20.29
C GLN A 77 9.04 14.81 21.59
N ARG A 78 9.10 13.47 21.55
CA ARG A 78 9.52 12.66 22.71
C ARG A 78 11.02 12.80 22.95
N VAL A 79 11.82 12.62 21.91
CA VAL A 79 13.28 12.75 21.96
C VAL A 79 13.71 14.14 22.42
N LEU A 80 13.07 15.20 21.91
CA LEU A 80 13.37 16.58 22.31
C LEU A 80 13.03 16.84 23.79
N ARG A 81 11.88 16.33 24.28
CA ARG A 81 11.51 16.45 25.71
C ARG A 81 12.47 15.72 26.64
N ASP A 82 12.90 14.51 26.28
CA ASP A 82 13.82 13.73 27.12
C ASP A 82 15.21 14.35 27.18
N ARG A 83 15.68 14.97 26.09
CA ARG A 83 16.92 15.76 26.09
C ARG A 83 16.83 16.98 27.01
N SER A 84 15.74 17.72 26.98
CA SER A 84 15.54 18.88 27.86
C SER A 84 15.52 18.49 29.34
N ARG A 85 14.96 17.32 29.69
CA ARG A 85 14.94 16.81 31.06
C ARG A 85 16.33 16.42 31.60
N ARG A 86 17.20 15.90 30.73
CA ARG A 86 18.59 15.55 31.09
C ARG A 86 19.53 16.75 31.18
N ALA A 87 19.17 17.89 30.60
CA ALA A 87 19.98 19.10 30.64
C ALA A 87 19.70 19.99 31.88
N VAL A 88 18.63 19.70 32.62
CA VAL A 88 18.17 20.47 33.80
C VAL A 88 18.41 19.69 35.10
N ALA A 89 18.83 18.43 35.02
CA ALA A 89 19.29 17.60 36.13
C ALA A 89 20.83 17.58 36.16
#